data_AF-A0A7C7TDM8-F1
#
_entry.id   AF-A0A7C7TDM8-F1
#
_cell.length_a   1.000
_cell.length_b   1.000
_cell.length_c   1.000
_cell.angle_alpha   90.00
_cell.angle_beta   90.00
_cell.angle_gamma   90.00
#
_symmetry.space_group_name_H-M   'P 1'
#
loop_
_entity.id
_entity.type
_entity.pdbx_description
1 polymer ?
#
loop_
_entity_poly.entity_id
_entity_poly.type
_entity_poly.pdbx_seq_one_letter_code
_entity_poly.pdbx_strand_id
1 'polypeptide(L)'
;MIRSLLLNKLSTFVFIFLALGFSSTLAATTVDIWEKKENPKDQDVSNEEIKIKSPTISGDIEKLTIKINEQEINETENSLIGIFDPEENNFSLNMWSSSDGADIKNVLKRIQKLKLSKFSEDLLFQVLFTNAYPPKENLNSTEFLKIKMNWLIKKRRFKDLEMLLKANPEVGKNARAMKFLVNEYISAADIKSACEKIELLSKDVKNDYLDKFKVYCLIDNDQKNEAQLVYELLKERGLKDQFFENKINFLLGITEKTNQEILDNNLLNFYFSHITNSNFNYVPDDKTDKYIWRYLSSANLIKISDFQNEETILAYEQAAQENSFEKSEVFKIYLML
;
A
#
# COMPACT_ATOMS: atom_id res chain seq x y z
N MET A 1 12.61 -38.44 -52.52
CA MET A 1 12.21 -37.15 -53.13
C MET A 1 11.08 -36.59 -52.29
N ILE A 2 11.00 -35.28 -52.05
CA ILE A 2 10.17 -34.59 -51.01
C ILE A 2 10.92 -34.38 -49.67
N ARG A 3 12.02 -33.64 -49.75
CA ARG A 3 12.60 -32.86 -48.64
C ARG A 3 13.23 -31.60 -49.26
N SER A 4 12.40 -30.64 -49.67
CA SER A 4 12.89 -29.31 -50.09
C SER A 4 11.83 -28.20 -50.22
N LEU A 5 10.58 -28.38 -49.79
CA LEU A 5 9.51 -27.39 -50.03
C LEU A 5 9.08 -26.53 -48.83
N LEU A 6 9.68 -26.71 -47.65
CA LEU A 6 9.30 -25.93 -46.45
C LEU A 6 10.31 -24.83 -46.05
N LEU A 7 11.47 -24.73 -46.70
CA LEU A 7 12.44 -23.66 -46.39
C LEU A 7 12.13 -22.31 -47.07
N ASN A 8 11.28 -22.29 -48.09
CA ASN A 8 11.07 -21.08 -48.92
C ASN A 8 9.90 -20.17 -48.47
N LYS A 9 9.21 -20.50 -47.36
CA LYS A 9 8.16 -19.63 -46.79
C LYS A 9 8.59 -18.86 -45.54
N LEU A 10 9.68 -19.26 -44.90
CA LEU A 10 10.24 -18.54 -43.73
C LEU A 10 11.12 -17.36 -44.14
N SER A 11 11.80 -17.43 -45.30
CA SER A 11 12.60 -16.32 -45.83
C SER A 11 11.76 -15.09 -46.19
N THR A 12 10.55 -15.30 -46.73
CA THR A 12 9.64 -14.20 -47.11
C THR A 12 9.05 -13.44 -45.93
N PHE A 13 8.99 -14.04 -44.73
CA PHE A 13 8.45 -13.38 -43.54
C PHE A 13 9.48 -12.44 -42.87
N VAL A 14 10.78 -12.74 -43.01
CA VAL A 14 11.86 -11.92 -42.44
C VAL A 14 12.04 -10.59 -43.20
N PHE A 15 11.77 -10.57 -44.51
CA PHE A 15 11.86 -9.34 -45.31
C PHE A 15 10.75 -8.31 -45.04
N ILE A 16 9.58 -8.75 -44.56
CA ILE A 16 8.46 -7.83 -44.25
C ILE A 16 8.71 -7.06 -42.94
N PHE A 17 9.39 -7.66 -41.97
CA PHE A 17 9.73 -6.99 -40.70
C PHE A 17 10.86 -5.95 -40.85
N LEU A 18 11.80 -6.15 -41.78
CA LEU A 18 12.86 -5.18 -42.08
C LEU A 18 12.34 -3.93 -42.82
N ALA A 19 11.23 -4.01 -43.54
CA ALA A 19 10.63 -2.88 -44.26
C ALA A 19 9.82 -1.93 -43.36
N LEU A 20 9.47 -2.32 -42.13
CA LEU A 20 8.71 -1.48 -41.18
C LEU A 20 9.61 -0.69 -40.21
N GLY A 21 10.94 -0.83 -40.31
CA GLY A 21 11.90 -0.20 -39.39
C GLY A 21 12.39 1.20 -39.76
N PHE A 22 11.89 1.82 -40.84
CA PHE A 22 12.32 3.17 -41.24
C PHE A 22 11.13 4.05 -41.63
N SER A 23 10.35 4.49 -40.63
CA SER A 23 9.69 5.79 -40.68
C SER A 23 10.33 6.68 -39.62
N SER A 24 11.24 7.51 -40.11
CA SER A 24 12.02 8.52 -39.39
C SER A 24 11.16 9.44 -38.52
N THR A 25 11.62 9.59 -37.29
CA THR A 25 11.64 10.81 -36.47
C THR A 25 11.15 12.09 -37.17
N LEU A 26 9.98 12.60 -36.77
CA LEU A 26 9.78 14.04 -36.70
C LEU A 26 10.29 14.48 -35.33
N ALA A 27 11.49 15.07 -35.33
CA ALA A 27 11.94 15.82 -34.18
C ALA A 27 10.95 16.97 -33.97
N ALA A 28 10.14 16.89 -32.91
CA ALA A 28 9.51 18.07 -32.35
C ALA A 28 10.66 18.92 -31.81
N THR A 29 11.02 19.99 -32.52
CA THR A 29 11.88 21.03 -31.97
C THR A 29 11.21 21.53 -30.69
N THR A 30 11.89 21.42 -29.55
CA THR A 30 11.47 22.07 -28.32
C THR A 30 11.34 23.57 -28.61
N VAL A 31 10.12 24.07 -28.60
CA VAL A 31 9.87 25.51 -28.65
C VAL A 31 10.37 26.08 -27.33
N ASP A 32 11.43 26.88 -27.39
CA ASP A 32 11.90 27.64 -26.25
C ASP A 32 10.89 28.75 -25.95
N ILE A 33 10.16 28.59 -24.85
CA ILE A 33 9.07 29.50 -24.42
C ILE A 33 9.63 30.80 -23.82
N TRP A 34 10.96 30.95 -23.72
CA TRP A 34 11.64 32.13 -23.17
C TRP A 34 12.35 32.98 -24.22
N GLU A 35 12.15 32.73 -25.52
CA GLU A 35 12.72 33.59 -26.56
C GLU A 35 11.93 34.91 -26.66
N LYS A 36 12.45 35.92 -25.96
CA LYS A 36 11.94 37.29 -25.91
C LYS A 36 11.95 37.89 -27.33
N LYS A 37 10.77 38.08 -27.94
CA LYS A 37 10.62 38.85 -29.19
C LYS A 37 9.96 40.21 -28.93
N GLU A 38 10.54 41.23 -29.54
CA GLU A 38 10.18 42.64 -29.44
C GLU A 38 8.76 42.93 -29.97
N ASN A 39 8.10 43.91 -29.34
CA ASN A 39 6.74 44.39 -29.65
C ASN A 39 6.61 44.93 -31.08
N PRO A 40 5.49 44.63 -31.76
CA PRO A 40 4.86 45.55 -32.69
C PRO A 40 3.52 46.08 -32.18
N LYS A 41 3.24 47.32 -32.59
CA LYS A 41 2.19 48.26 -32.16
C LYS A 41 0.75 47.78 -32.37
N ASP A 42 -0.12 48.35 -31.54
CA ASP A 42 -1.58 48.26 -31.52
C ASP A 42 -2.28 48.38 -32.89
N GLN A 43 -3.27 47.53 -33.12
CA GLN A 43 -4.42 47.82 -34.01
C GLN A 43 -5.68 47.10 -33.52
N ASP A 44 -6.67 47.90 -33.11
CA ASP A 44 -8.06 47.55 -32.79
C ASP A 44 -8.78 46.86 -33.95
N VAL A 45 -9.49 45.74 -33.68
CA VAL A 45 -10.70 45.34 -34.43
C VAL A 45 -11.70 44.61 -33.50
N SER A 46 -12.95 45.07 -33.62
CA SER A 46 -14.20 44.84 -32.88
C SER A 46 -14.64 43.40 -32.55
N ASN A 47 -15.21 43.25 -31.35
CA ASN A 47 -16.08 42.13 -30.93
C ASN A 47 -17.43 42.17 -31.67
N GLU A 48 -17.74 41.15 -32.47
CA GLU A 48 -19.12 40.85 -32.88
C GLU A 48 -19.74 39.84 -31.89
N GLU A 49 -20.79 40.27 -31.19
CA GLU A 49 -21.60 39.43 -30.31
C GLU A 49 -22.49 38.48 -31.12
N ILE A 50 -22.36 37.18 -30.89
CA ILE A 50 -23.29 36.15 -31.41
C ILE A 50 -24.60 36.21 -30.60
N LYS A 51 -25.67 36.74 -31.22
CA LYS A 51 -27.02 36.75 -30.62
C LYS A 51 -27.72 35.40 -30.76
N ILE A 52 -27.78 34.64 -29.67
CA ILE A 52 -28.72 33.52 -29.51
C ILE A 52 -30.05 34.09 -28.98
N LYS A 53 -31.15 33.92 -29.74
CA LYS A 53 -32.50 34.32 -29.31
C LYS A 53 -33.17 33.17 -28.55
N SER A 54 -33.34 33.35 -27.24
CA SER A 54 -34.23 32.52 -26.40
C SER A 54 -35.61 33.18 -26.30
N PRO A 55 -36.72 32.42 -26.14
CA PRO A 55 -38.05 32.99 -26.02
C PRO A 55 -38.26 33.59 -24.63
N THR A 56 -38.73 34.83 -24.60
CA THR A 56 -38.99 35.63 -23.39
C THR A 56 -40.23 35.13 -22.65
N ILE A 57 -40.07 34.62 -21.43
CA ILE A 57 -41.15 34.60 -20.44
C ILE A 57 -40.97 35.86 -19.59
N SER A 58 -41.91 36.79 -19.73
CA SER A 58 -41.99 38.03 -18.96
C SER A 58 -42.67 37.73 -17.62
N GLY A 59 -41.94 37.95 -16.54
CA GLY A 59 -42.41 38.00 -15.17
C GLY A 59 -41.24 38.48 -14.31
N ASP A 60 -41.46 39.51 -13.49
CA ASP A 60 -40.45 40.12 -12.62
C ASP A 60 -39.69 39.07 -11.81
N ILE A 61 -38.41 38.86 -12.15
CA ILE A 61 -37.47 38.12 -11.32
C ILE A 61 -36.54 39.19 -10.75
N GLU A 62 -36.73 39.52 -9.46
CA GLU A 62 -35.70 40.18 -8.67
C GLU A 62 -34.37 39.48 -8.98
N LYS A 63 -33.38 40.26 -9.41
CA LYS A 63 -32.08 39.77 -9.83
C LYS A 63 -31.41 39.10 -8.62
N LEU A 64 -31.70 37.82 -8.42
CA LEU A 64 -31.05 36.95 -7.44
C LEU A 64 -29.57 36.99 -7.73
N THR A 65 -28.88 37.83 -6.99
CA THR A 65 -27.43 37.96 -7.07
C THR A 65 -26.92 36.77 -6.26
N ILE A 66 -26.82 35.61 -6.91
CA ILE A 66 -26.22 34.44 -6.31
C ILE A 66 -24.74 34.76 -6.14
N LYS A 67 -24.36 35.26 -4.96
CA LYS A 67 -22.97 35.24 -4.52
C LYS A 67 -22.64 33.78 -4.27
N ILE A 68 -22.01 33.14 -5.25
CA ILE A 68 -21.30 31.89 -5.02
C ILE A 68 -20.16 32.26 -4.10
N ASN A 69 -20.37 32.03 -2.80
CA ASN A 69 -19.28 32.03 -1.86
C ASN A 69 -18.53 30.72 -2.14
N GLU A 70 -17.34 30.80 -2.73
CA GLU A 70 -16.37 29.71 -2.68
C GLU A 70 -15.97 29.55 -1.21
N GLN A 71 -16.86 28.98 -0.40
CA GLN A 71 -16.43 28.37 0.84
C GLN A 71 -15.49 27.25 0.41
N GLU A 72 -14.21 27.36 0.77
CA GLU A 72 -13.32 26.20 0.83
C GLU A 72 -14.11 25.09 1.54
N ILE A 73 -14.56 24.10 0.78
CA ILE A 73 -15.16 22.93 1.36
C ILE A 73 -14.00 22.26 2.07
N ASN A 74 -13.95 22.35 3.40
CA ASN A 74 -13.10 21.49 4.21
C ASN A 74 -13.60 20.04 4.03
N GLU A 75 -13.24 19.42 2.91
CA GLU A 75 -13.69 18.08 2.49
C GLU A 75 -13.36 16.99 3.52
N THR A 76 -12.45 17.27 4.46
CA THR A 76 -11.97 16.33 5.46
C THR A 76 -12.86 16.21 6.71
N GLU A 77 -13.68 17.20 7.05
CA GLU A 77 -14.40 17.17 8.32
C GLU A 77 -15.64 16.25 8.31
N ASN A 78 -16.16 15.88 7.14
CA ASN A 78 -17.39 15.09 7.01
C ASN A 78 -17.28 13.91 6.02
N SER A 79 -16.10 13.32 5.84
CA SER A 79 -15.97 12.14 4.99
C SER A 79 -16.71 10.93 5.60
N LEU A 80 -17.37 10.15 4.73
CA LEU A 80 -17.97 8.88 5.12
C LEU A 80 -16.86 7.89 5.49
N ILE A 81 -17.01 7.21 6.62
CA ILE A 81 -16.00 6.26 7.10
C ILE A 81 -16.61 4.87 7.25
N GLY A 82 -16.17 3.92 6.43
CA GLY A 82 -16.58 2.51 6.53
C GLY A 82 -16.16 1.66 5.32
N ILE A 83 -16.72 0.45 5.26
CA ILE A 83 -16.56 -0.52 4.17
C ILE A 83 -17.90 -1.14 3.73
N PHE A 84 -18.93 -1.15 4.59
CA PHE A 84 -20.25 -1.72 4.26
C PHE A 84 -21.25 -0.67 3.81
N ASP A 85 -22.15 -1.06 2.92
CA ASP A 85 -23.32 -0.27 2.59
C ASP A 85 -24.28 -0.21 3.80
N PRO A 86 -24.76 0.98 4.22
CA PRO A 86 -25.75 1.09 5.28
C PRO A 86 -27.06 0.37 4.99
N GLU A 87 -27.49 0.33 3.73
CA GLU A 87 -28.77 -0.28 3.35
C GLU A 87 -28.77 -1.80 3.57
N GLU A 88 -27.63 -2.46 3.37
CA GLU A 88 -27.46 -3.91 3.63
C GLU A 88 -27.78 -4.28 5.10
N ASN A 89 -27.67 -3.31 6.01
CA ASN A 89 -27.74 -3.52 7.45
C ASN A 89 -28.86 -2.71 8.12
N ASN A 90 -29.78 -2.13 7.33
CA ASN A 90 -30.85 -1.24 7.78
C ASN A 90 -30.35 -0.06 8.63
N PHE A 91 -29.16 0.46 8.31
CA PHE A 91 -28.59 1.66 8.92
C PHE A 91 -28.77 2.88 8.01
N SER A 92 -28.60 4.08 8.58
CA SER A 92 -28.53 5.32 7.81
C SER A 92 -27.12 5.89 7.84
N LEU A 93 -26.77 6.70 6.84
CA LEU A 93 -25.49 7.44 6.81
C LEU A 93 -25.27 8.31 8.05
N ASN A 94 -26.35 8.68 8.75
CA ASN A 94 -26.32 9.51 9.96
C ASN A 94 -26.29 8.70 11.26
N MET A 95 -26.11 7.38 11.23
CA MET A 95 -26.19 6.52 12.43
C MET A 95 -25.26 6.97 13.57
N TRP A 96 -24.11 7.58 13.25
CA TRP A 96 -23.18 8.12 14.25
C TRP A 96 -23.27 9.64 14.44
N SER A 97 -23.83 10.38 13.48
CA SER A 97 -23.84 11.86 13.46
C SER A 97 -24.41 12.51 14.72
N SER A 98 -25.41 11.88 15.34
CA SER A 98 -26.09 12.36 16.54
C SER A 98 -25.59 11.73 17.84
N SER A 99 -24.53 10.91 17.78
CA SER A 99 -23.90 10.32 18.97
C SER A 99 -22.83 11.24 19.54
N ASP A 100 -22.60 11.16 20.85
CA ASP A 100 -21.42 11.75 21.48
C ASP A 100 -20.20 10.81 21.30
N GLY A 101 -19.14 11.34 20.71
CA GLY A 101 -17.88 10.62 20.53
C GLY A 101 -17.23 10.12 21.81
N ALA A 102 -17.43 10.80 22.95
CA ALA A 102 -16.96 10.37 24.26
C ALA A 102 -17.63 9.07 24.71
N ASP A 103 -18.94 8.95 24.48
CA ASP A 103 -19.69 7.73 24.79
C ASP A 103 -19.24 6.56 23.92
N ILE A 104 -19.02 6.78 22.62
CA ILE A 104 -18.47 5.76 21.73
C ILE A 104 -17.10 5.28 22.22
N LYS A 105 -16.19 6.22 22.55
CA LYS A 105 -14.86 5.89 23.10
C LYS A 105 -14.98 5.04 24.38
N ASN A 106 -15.88 5.41 25.29
CA ASN A 106 -16.12 4.71 26.55
C ASN A 106 -16.69 3.30 26.34
N VAL A 107 -17.69 3.16 25.47
CA VAL A 107 -18.31 1.86 25.13
C VAL A 107 -17.29 0.93 24.50
N LEU A 108 -16.53 1.40 23.50
CA LEU A 108 -15.50 0.59 22.86
C LEU A 108 -14.39 0.16 23.84
N LYS A 109 -13.98 1.07 24.75
CA LYS A 109 -13.01 0.74 25.82
C LYS A 109 -13.54 -0.34 26.77
N ARG A 110 -14.83 -0.33 27.10
CA ARG A 110 -15.47 -1.39 27.90
C ARG A 110 -15.51 -2.71 27.14
N ILE A 111 -15.95 -2.68 25.88
CA ILE A 111 -16.02 -3.86 25.01
C ILE A 111 -14.65 -4.53 24.86
N GLN A 112 -13.57 -3.76 24.73
CA GLN A 112 -12.21 -4.30 24.61
C GLN A 112 -11.75 -5.15 25.81
N LYS A 113 -12.40 -5.02 26.97
CA LYS A 113 -12.11 -5.81 28.17
C LYS A 113 -12.92 -7.12 28.22
N LEU A 114 -13.89 -7.29 27.33
CA LEU A 114 -14.78 -8.44 27.30
C LEU A 114 -14.29 -9.49 26.29
N LYS A 115 -14.49 -10.77 26.61
CA LYS A 115 -14.39 -11.86 25.65
C LYS A 115 -15.72 -11.97 24.91
N LEU A 116 -15.83 -11.31 23.75
CA LEU A 116 -17.03 -11.37 22.93
C LEU A 116 -17.27 -12.78 22.37
N SER A 117 -18.54 -13.15 22.23
CA SER A 117 -18.91 -14.29 21.37
C SER A 117 -18.62 -13.95 19.91
N LYS A 118 -18.51 -14.97 19.05
CA LYS A 118 -18.35 -14.76 17.60
C LYS A 118 -19.45 -13.87 17.03
N PHE A 119 -20.71 -14.17 17.37
CA PHE A 119 -21.85 -13.37 16.95
C PHE A 119 -21.75 -11.90 17.38
N SER A 120 -21.37 -11.64 18.64
CA SER A 120 -21.23 -10.27 19.15
C SER A 120 -20.07 -9.51 18.50
N GLU A 121 -18.99 -10.20 18.15
CA GLU A 121 -17.86 -9.62 17.44
C GLU A 121 -18.21 -9.30 15.99
N ASP A 122 -18.92 -10.19 15.31
CA ASP A 122 -19.43 -9.98 13.94
C ASP A 122 -20.42 -8.81 13.90
N LEU A 123 -21.33 -8.72 14.87
CA LEU A 123 -22.26 -7.59 15.00
C LEU A 123 -21.52 -6.26 15.24
N LEU A 124 -20.54 -6.24 16.15
CA LEU A 124 -19.74 -5.04 16.39
C LEU A 124 -19.00 -4.61 15.11
N PHE A 125 -18.46 -5.56 14.38
CA PHE A 125 -17.77 -5.29 13.13
C PHE A 125 -18.71 -4.68 12.08
N GLN A 126 -19.87 -5.28 11.86
CA GLN A 126 -20.89 -4.76 10.94
C GLN A 126 -21.31 -3.33 11.31
N VAL A 127 -21.64 -3.09 12.58
CA VAL A 127 -22.06 -1.77 13.08
C VAL A 127 -20.94 -0.73 12.96
N LEU A 128 -19.72 -1.07 13.41
CA LEU A 128 -18.60 -0.14 13.46
C LEU A 128 -18.07 0.21 12.06
N PHE A 129 -18.16 -0.71 11.10
CA PHE A 129 -17.59 -0.55 9.76
C PHE A 129 -18.63 -0.29 8.67
N THR A 130 -19.90 -0.09 9.02
CA THR A 130 -20.88 0.49 8.08
C THR A 130 -20.48 1.93 7.72
N ASN A 131 -20.60 2.28 6.44
CA ASN A 131 -20.30 3.63 5.93
C ASN A 131 -21.24 4.66 6.56
N ALA A 132 -20.68 5.62 7.27
CA ALA A 132 -21.49 6.66 7.90
C ALA A 132 -20.63 7.89 8.18
N TYR A 133 -21.29 9.04 8.31
CA TYR A 133 -20.67 10.25 8.83
C TYR A 133 -20.22 10.00 10.28
N PRO A 134 -19.06 10.55 10.70
CA PRO A 134 -18.60 10.42 12.08
C PRO A 134 -19.51 11.19 13.03
N PRO A 135 -19.38 10.97 14.35
CA PRO A 135 -19.98 11.85 15.36
C PRO A 135 -19.60 13.32 15.15
N LYS A 136 -20.55 14.22 15.39
CA LYS A 136 -20.29 15.67 15.30
C LYS A 136 -19.58 16.23 16.53
N GLU A 137 -19.70 15.56 17.67
CA GLU A 137 -19.16 16.01 18.95
C GLU A 137 -18.14 15.00 19.51
N ASN A 138 -17.04 15.50 20.09
CA ASN A 138 -16.03 14.74 20.84
C ASN A 138 -15.31 13.58 20.11
N LEU A 139 -15.52 13.39 18.80
CA LEU A 139 -14.80 12.43 17.96
C LEU A 139 -14.85 12.84 16.49
N ASN A 140 -13.76 13.41 15.97
CA ASN A 140 -13.66 13.79 14.55
C ASN A 140 -13.39 12.59 13.63
N SER A 141 -13.49 12.80 12.31
CA SER A 141 -13.23 11.81 11.25
C SER A 141 -11.91 11.06 11.42
N THR A 142 -10.82 11.79 11.63
CA THR A 142 -9.47 11.23 11.75
C THR A 142 -9.33 10.34 12.99
N GLU A 143 -9.85 10.79 14.13
CA GLU A 143 -9.88 9.99 15.36
C GLU A 143 -10.75 8.75 15.20
N PHE A 144 -11.90 8.87 14.55
CA PHE A 144 -12.81 7.74 14.35
C PHE A 144 -12.20 6.70 13.42
N LEU A 145 -11.61 7.14 12.29
CA LEU A 145 -10.87 6.27 11.39
C LEU A 145 -9.72 5.56 12.12
N LYS A 146 -8.99 6.28 12.98
CA LYS A 146 -7.92 5.70 13.81
C LYS A 146 -8.43 4.61 14.76
N ILE A 147 -9.61 4.77 15.36
CA ILE A 147 -10.24 3.73 16.17
C ILE A 147 -10.53 2.49 15.32
N LYS A 148 -11.14 2.67 14.14
CA LYS A 148 -11.47 1.58 13.21
C LYS A 148 -10.20 0.84 12.75
N MET A 149 -9.17 1.55 12.29
CA MET A 149 -7.88 0.95 11.90
C MET A 149 -7.25 0.15 13.05
N ASN A 150 -7.19 0.72 14.26
CA ASN A 150 -6.61 0.04 15.42
C ASN A 150 -7.39 -1.24 15.77
N TRP A 151 -8.71 -1.23 15.61
CA TRP A 151 -9.54 -2.41 15.83
C TRP A 151 -9.21 -3.52 14.82
N LEU A 152 -9.13 -3.20 13.52
CA LEU A 152 -8.77 -4.17 12.47
C LEU A 152 -7.37 -4.76 12.69
N ILE A 153 -6.38 -3.92 12.99
CA ILE A 153 -5.00 -4.37 13.27
C ILE A 153 -4.98 -5.31 14.50
N LYS A 154 -5.67 -4.94 15.58
CA LYS A 154 -5.74 -5.76 16.80
C LYS A 154 -6.37 -7.13 16.53
N LYS A 155 -7.39 -7.17 15.66
CA LYS A 155 -8.08 -8.39 15.24
C LYS A 155 -7.42 -9.12 14.08
N ARG A 156 -6.26 -8.64 13.60
CA ARG A 156 -5.52 -9.13 12.43
C ARG A 156 -6.39 -9.24 11.16
N ARG A 157 -7.33 -8.33 10.99
CA ARG A 157 -8.27 -8.27 9.86
C ARG A 157 -7.70 -7.44 8.71
N PHE A 158 -6.59 -7.90 8.15
CA PHE A 158 -5.81 -7.11 7.17
C PHE A 158 -6.55 -6.92 5.84
N LYS A 159 -7.33 -7.91 5.38
CA LYS A 159 -8.17 -7.77 4.17
C LYS A 159 -9.23 -6.67 4.34
N ASP A 160 -9.86 -6.61 5.51
CA ASP A 160 -10.82 -5.56 5.83
C ASP A 160 -10.15 -4.18 5.97
N LEU A 161 -8.90 -4.14 6.47
CA LEU A 161 -8.12 -2.91 6.50
C LEU A 161 -7.74 -2.44 5.11
N GLU A 162 -7.46 -3.36 4.19
CA GLU A 162 -7.25 -3.02 2.78
C GLU A 162 -8.53 -2.49 2.13
N MET A 163 -9.69 -3.09 2.40
CA MET A 163 -10.98 -2.54 1.94
C MET A 163 -11.22 -1.14 2.51
N LEU A 164 -10.93 -0.93 3.80
CA LEU A 164 -11.03 0.38 4.44
C LEU A 164 -10.09 1.40 3.77
N LEU A 165 -8.85 1.01 3.47
CA LEU A 165 -7.88 1.86 2.75
C LEU A 165 -8.38 2.26 1.36
N LYS A 166 -8.97 1.32 0.61
CA LYS A 166 -9.53 1.60 -0.72
C LYS A 166 -10.70 2.58 -0.65
N ALA A 167 -11.59 2.42 0.32
CA ALA A 167 -12.72 3.33 0.51
C ALA A 167 -12.33 4.66 1.17
N ASN A 168 -11.22 4.71 1.91
CA ASN A 168 -10.80 5.84 2.72
C ASN A 168 -9.28 6.05 2.57
N PRO A 169 -8.82 6.80 1.55
CA PRO A 169 -7.39 7.00 1.28
C PRO A 169 -6.59 7.61 2.44
N GLU A 170 -7.26 8.31 3.36
CA GLU A 170 -6.67 8.82 4.61
C GLU A 170 -6.02 7.72 5.48
N VAL A 171 -6.43 6.46 5.33
CA VAL A 171 -5.73 5.31 5.94
C VAL A 171 -4.26 5.26 5.50
N GLY A 172 -3.96 5.65 4.26
CA GLY A 172 -2.62 5.71 3.69
C GLY A 172 -1.70 6.73 4.36
N LYS A 173 -2.25 7.67 5.15
CA LYS A 173 -1.47 8.59 5.99
C LYS A 173 -1.05 7.95 7.32
N ASN A 174 -1.57 6.78 7.66
CA ASN A 174 -1.26 6.09 8.89
C ASN A 174 -0.13 5.06 8.70
N ALA A 175 1.09 5.46 9.07
CA ALA A 175 2.27 4.59 8.96
C ALA A 175 2.10 3.22 9.66
N ARG A 176 1.36 3.15 10.76
CA ARG A 176 1.12 1.89 11.49
C ARG A 176 0.22 0.94 10.68
N ALA A 177 -0.84 1.47 10.06
CA ALA A 177 -1.74 0.69 9.20
C ALA A 177 -1.00 0.18 7.97
N MET A 178 -0.22 1.05 7.31
CA MET A 178 0.56 0.68 6.14
C MET A 178 1.65 -0.34 6.46
N LYS A 179 2.39 -0.15 7.56
CA LYS A 179 3.38 -1.13 8.04
C LYS A 179 2.73 -2.47 8.38
N PHE A 180 1.55 -2.46 8.97
CA PHE A 180 0.82 -3.69 9.25
C PHE A 180 0.45 -4.44 7.96
N LEU A 181 -0.14 -3.76 6.96
CA LEU A 181 -0.47 -4.36 5.67
C LEU A 181 0.78 -4.92 4.96
N VAL A 182 1.85 -4.14 4.90
CA VAL A 182 3.12 -4.56 4.29
C VAL A 182 3.68 -5.79 4.99
N ASN A 183 3.71 -5.82 6.33
CA ASN A 183 4.19 -6.98 7.08
C ASN A 183 3.36 -8.25 6.81
N GLU A 184 2.03 -8.12 6.73
CA GLU A 184 1.15 -9.25 6.44
C GLU A 184 1.52 -9.89 5.09
N TYR A 185 1.74 -9.08 4.06
CA TYR A 185 2.12 -9.57 2.73
C TYR A 185 3.57 -10.08 2.65
N ILE A 186 4.56 -9.36 3.22
CA ILE A 186 5.94 -9.86 3.28
C ILE A 186 5.98 -11.20 4.02
N SER A 187 5.27 -11.32 5.15
CA SER A 187 5.26 -12.57 5.94
C SER A 187 4.59 -13.75 5.23
N ALA A 188 3.78 -13.48 4.20
CA ALA A 188 3.20 -14.50 3.34
C ALA A 188 4.08 -14.81 2.11
N ALA A 189 5.31 -14.28 2.07
CA ALA A 189 6.20 -14.28 0.92
C ALA A 189 5.59 -13.65 -0.36
N ASP A 190 4.52 -12.86 -0.23
CA ASP A 190 3.87 -12.16 -1.33
C ASP A 190 4.41 -10.73 -1.44
N ILE A 191 5.65 -10.64 -1.94
CA ILE A 191 6.39 -9.38 -2.06
C ILE A 191 5.73 -8.44 -3.06
N LYS A 192 5.15 -8.97 -4.13
CA LYS A 192 4.42 -8.19 -5.13
C LYS A 192 3.26 -7.43 -4.49
N SER A 193 2.38 -8.12 -3.76
CA SER A 193 1.27 -7.46 -3.07
C SER A 193 1.76 -6.48 -2.01
N ALA A 194 2.87 -6.78 -1.32
CA ALA A 194 3.47 -5.84 -0.36
C ALA A 194 3.91 -4.53 -1.05
N CYS A 195 4.56 -4.61 -2.22
CA CYS A 195 4.94 -3.46 -3.02
C CYS A 195 3.72 -2.71 -3.58
N GLU A 196 2.68 -3.39 -4.04
CA GLU A 196 1.42 -2.71 -4.42
C GLU A 196 0.81 -1.92 -3.24
N LYS A 197 0.95 -2.40 -2.01
CA LYS A 197 0.42 -1.66 -0.84
C LYS A 197 1.28 -0.45 -0.50
N ILE A 198 2.60 -0.50 -0.69
CA ILE A 198 3.47 0.65 -0.38
C ILE A 198 3.19 1.84 -1.30
N GLU A 199 2.67 1.59 -2.51
CA GLU A 199 2.29 2.66 -3.45
C GLU A 199 1.11 3.50 -2.94
N LEU A 200 0.26 2.91 -2.10
CA LEU A 200 -0.88 3.60 -1.45
C LEU A 200 -0.45 4.43 -0.23
N LEU A 201 0.82 4.37 0.18
CA LEU A 201 1.35 5.20 1.25
C LEU A 201 1.35 6.67 0.82
N SER A 202 0.78 7.53 1.66
CA SER A 202 0.77 8.96 1.37
C SER A 202 2.19 9.54 1.40
N LYS A 203 2.49 10.45 0.46
CA LYS A 203 3.84 10.97 0.22
C LYS A 203 4.42 11.79 1.40
N ASP A 204 3.56 12.29 2.27
CA ASP A 204 3.88 13.07 3.47
C ASP A 204 4.22 12.19 4.68
N VAL A 205 3.95 10.88 4.61
CA VAL A 205 4.29 9.95 5.69
C VAL A 205 5.79 9.71 5.72
N LYS A 206 6.42 10.10 6.83
CA LYS A 206 7.83 9.79 7.10
C LYS A 206 7.92 8.56 7.99
N ASN A 207 8.54 7.49 7.48
CA ASN A 207 8.74 6.28 8.26
C ASN A 207 9.88 5.44 7.67
N ASP A 208 11.03 5.43 8.34
CA ASP A 208 12.23 4.75 7.85
C ASP A 208 12.01 3.30 7.42
N TYR A 209 11.15 2.53 8.13
CA TYR A 209 10.84 1.15 7.75
C TYR A 209 10.14 1.08 6.40
N LEU A 210 9.09 1.90 6.20
CA LEU A 210 8.33 1.95 4.97
C LEU A 210 9.14 2.57 3.82
N ASP A 211 9.93 3.59 4.13
CA ASP A 211 10.82 4.25 3.16
C ASP A 211 11.91 3.30 2.65
N LYS A 212 12.53 2.51 3.53
CA LYS A 212 13.47 1.45 3.16
C LYS A 212 12.81 0.38 2.28
N PHE A 213 11.60 -0.04 2.62
CA PHE A 213 10.87 -1.01 1.81
C PHE A 213 10.47 -0.44 0.45
N LYS A 214 10.14 0.85 0.37
CA LYS A 214 9.86 1.53 -0.90
C LYS A 214 11.07 1.54 -1.83
N VAL A 215 12.29 1.78 -1.30
CA VAL A 215 13.53 1.66 -2.08
C VAL A 215 13.66 0.24 -2.64
N TYR A 216 13.44 -0.79 -1.82
CA TYR A 216 13.45 -2.17 -2.28
C TYR A 216 12.46 -2.41 -3.42
N CYS A 217 11.20 -1.99 -3.27
CA CYS A 217 10.18 -2.19 -4.30
C CYS A 217 10.53 -1.54 -5.64
N LEU A 218 11.21 -0.39 -5.64
CA LEU A 218 11.73 0.21 -6.87
C LEU A 218 12.79 -0.69 -7.53
N ILE A 219 13.68 -1.31 -6.74
CA ILE A 219 14.69 -2.24 -7.25
C ILE A 219 14.03 -3.52 -7.82
N ASP A 220 13.05 -4.07 -7.09
CA ASP A 220 12.29 -5.26 -7.47
C ASP A 220 11.54 -5.05 -8.80
N ASN A 221 11.06 -3.83 -9.04
CA ASN A 221 10.40 -3.39 -10.27
C ASN A 221 11.39 -2.94 -11.38
N ASP A 222 12.69 -3.20 -11.24
CA ASP A 222 13.76 -2.80 -12.17
C ASP A 222 13.90 -1.27 -12.39
N GLN A 223 13.38 -0.46 -11.46
CA GLN A 223 13.48 1.00 -11.43
C GLN A 223 14.71 1.45 -10.63
N LYS A 224 15.89 0.97 -11.00
CA LYS A 224 17.13 1.14 -10.22
C LYS A 224 17.57 2.60 -10.09
N ASN A 225 17.36 3.42 -11.12
CA ASN A 225 17.73 4.85 -11.09
C ASN A 225 16.87 5.61 -10.07
N GLU A 226 15.57 5.35 -10.06
CA GLU A 226 14.62 5.91 -9.10
C GLU A 226 14.91 5.40 -7.69
N ALA A 227 15.22 4.10 -7.55
CA ALA A 227 15.62 3.52 -6.28
C ALA A 227 16.87 4.21 -5.71
N GLN A 228 17.88 4.45 -6.54
CA GLN A 228 19.11 5.14 -6.15
C GLN A 228 18.81 6.58 -5.70
N LEU A 229 18.00 7.33 -6.46
CA LEU A 229 17.62 8.69 -6.09
C LEU A 229 16.91 8.72 -4.73
N VAL A 230 15.91 7.84 -4.52
CA VAL A 230 15.18 7.78 -3.25
C VAL A 230 16.11 7.39 -2.10
N TYR A 231 17.01 6.42 -2.33
CA TYR A 231 18.00 5.99 -1.35
C TYR A 231 18.95 7.12 -0.94
N GLU A 232 19.48 7.90 -1.89
CA GLU A 232 20.33 9.07 -1.62
C GLU A 232 19.58 10.13 -0.82
N LEU A 233 18.33 10.43 -1.18
CA LEU A 233 17.47 11.36 -0.41
C LEU A 233 17.24 10.90 1.03
N LEU A 234 17.11 9.59 1.29
CA LEU A 234 16.99 9.08 2.66
C LEU A 234 18.27 9.33 3.46
N LYS A 235 19.44 9.16 2.86
CA LYS A 235 20.73 9.45 3.50
C LYS A 235 20.90 10.94 3.80
N GLU A 236 20.54 11.81 2.87
CA GLU A 236 20.56 13.26 3.07
C GLU A 236 19.63 13.72 4.20
N ARG A 237 18.48 13.05 4.36
CA ARG A 237 17.55 13.29 5.48
C ARG A 237 18.05 12.74 6.83
N GLY A 238 19.21 12.09 6.86
CA GLY A 238 19.85 11.61 8.08
C GLY A 238 19.59 10.15 8.42
N LEU A 239 19.06 9.33 7.48
CA LEU A 239 18.98 7.89 7.69
C LEU A 239 20.39 7.30 7.82
N LYS A 240 20.69 6.69 8.97
CA LYS A 240 21.96 6.02 9.26
C LYS A 240 21.70 4.57 9.60
N ASP A 241 21.88 3.68 8.64
CA ASP A 241 21.70 2.25 8.83
C ASP A 241 22.67 1.49 7.92
N GLN A 242 23.82 1.12 8.49
CA GLN A 242 24.89 0.43 7.75
C GLN A 242 24.46 -0.92 7.18
N PHE A 243 23.56 -1.63 7.89
CA PHE A 243 23.04 -2.89 7.41
C PHE A 243 22.20 -2.66 6.16
N PHE A 244 21.24 -1.72 6.21
CA PHE A 244 20.42 -1.36 5.05
C PHE A 244 21.27 -0.87 3.88
N GLU A 245 22.22 0.05 4.12
CA GLU A 245 23.13 0.55 3.09
C GLU A 245 23.92 -0.59 2.42
N ASN A 246 24.44 -1.54 3.22
CA ASN A 246 25.15 -2.70 2.67
C ASN A 246 24.25 -3.56 1.77
N LYS A 247 23.02 -3.85 2.22
CA LYS A 247 22.09 -4.71 1.46
C LYS A 247 21.60 -4.02 0.19
N ILE A 248 21.24 -2.75 0.25
CA ILE A 248 20.76 -1.99 -0.91
C ILE A 248 21.86 -1.75 -1.95
N ASN A 249 23.09 -1.42 -1.53
CA ASN A 249 24.18 -1.25 -2.48
C ASN A 249 24.47 -2.53 -3.27
N PHE A 250 24.33 -3.70 -2.63
CA PHE A 250 24.43 -4.99 -3.30
C PHE A 250 23.28 -5.21 -4.28
N LEU A 251 22.03 -4.96 -3.87
CA LEU A 251 20.85 -5.11 -4.73
C LEU A 251 20.85 -4.16 -5.94
N LEU A 252 21.41 -2.95 -5.78
CA LEU A 252 21.61 -2.00 -6.88
C LEU A 252 22.76 -2.40 -7.82
N GLY A 253 23.62 -3.35 -7.43
CA GLY A 253 24.81 -3.74 -8.20
C GLY A 253 26.00 -2.78 -8.05
N ILE A 254 25.97 -1.90 -7.04
CA ILE A 254 27.09 -0.99 -6.71
C ILE A 254 28.26 -1.79 -6.10
N THR A 255 27.93 -2.81 -5.29
CA THR A 255 28.91 -3.71 -4.68
C THR A 255 28.68 -5.14 -5.12
N GLU A 256 29.73 -5.84 -5.52
CA GLU A 256 29.65 -7.26 -5.92
C GLU A 256 29.38 -8.22 -4.76
N LYS A 257 29.68 -7.80 -3.52
CA LYS A 257 29.53 -8.63 -2.32
C LYS A 257 28.77 -7.87 -1.23
N THR A 258 27.98 -8.62 -0.47
CA THR A 258 27.30 -8.17 0.75
C THR A 258 27.83 -8.95 1.95
N ASN A 259 27.71 -8.36 3.15
CA ASN A 259 27.97 -9.11 4.36
C ASN A 259 26.95 -10.27 4.50
N GLN A 260 27.31 -11.32 5.21
CA GLN A 260 26.44 -12.48 5.42
C GLN A 260 25.64 -12.36 6.73
N GLU A 261 25.58 -11.15 7.29
CA GLU A 261 24.90 -10.86 8.55
C GLU A 261 23.39 -11.10 8.43
N ILE A 262 22.83 -11.81 9.42
CA ILE A 262 21.40 -12.06 9.55
C ILE A 262 20.87 -11.18 10.68
N LEU A 263 19.96 -10.25 10.36
CA LEU A 263 19.27 -9.43 11.34
C LEU A 263 17.79 -9.79 11.37
N ASP A 264 17.33 -10.28 12.50
CA ASP A 264 15.94 -10.68 12.76
C ASP A 264 15.19 -9.71 13.68
N ASN A 265 15.77 -8.55 13.98
CA ASN A 265 15.17 -7.53 14.83
C ASN A 265 13.84 -6.96 14.26
N ASN A 266 13.59 -7.15 12.96
CA ASN A 266 12.29 -6.96 12.33
C ASN A 266 12.21 -7.74 11.00
N LEU A 267 10.99 -7.95 10.51
CA LEU A 267 10.71 -8.68 9.27
C LEU A 267 11.44 -8.15 8.03
N LEU A 268 11.59 -6.82 7.88
CA LEU A 268 12.23 -6.26 6.68
C LEU A 268 13.72 -6.52 6.66
N ASN A 269 14.39 -6.35 7.80
CA ASN A 269 15.80 -6.68 7.92
C ASN A 269 16.04 -8.17 7.69
N PHE A 270 15.17 -9.02 8.24
CA PHE A 270 15.24 -10.46 8.03
C PHE A 270 15.08 -10.82 6.55
N TYR A 271 14.09 -10.22 5.90
CA TYR A 271 13.85 -10.36 4.47
C TYR A 271 15.08 -9.96 3.64
N PHE A 272 15.70 -8.81 3.94
CA PHE A 272 16.93 -8.38 3.28
C PHE A 272 18.10 -9.33 3.54
N SER A 273 18.25 -9.86 4.76
CA SER A 273 19.25 -10.88 5.06
C SER A 273 19.05 -12.13 4.20
N HIS A 274 17.81 -12.57 4.00
CA HIS A 274 17.51 -13.73 3.16
C HIS A 274 17.85 -13.49 1.69
N ILE A 275 17.29 -12.46 1.05
CA ILE A 275 17.41 -12.30 -0.40
C ILE A 275 18.81 -11.90 -0.87
N THR A 276 19.65 -11.39 0.05
CA THR A 276 21.03 -10.98 -0.27
C THR A 276 22.08 -12.02 0.10
N ASN A 277 21.69 -13.13 0.76
CA ASN A 277 22.63 -14.15 1.22
C ASN A 277 22.40 -15.47 0.46
N SER A 278 23.37 -15.87 -0.36
CA SER A 278 23.30 -17.12 -1.14
C SER A 278 23.42 -18.39 -0.28
N ASN A 279 23.97 -18.28 0.94
CA ASN A 279 24.15 -19.36 1.89
C ASN A 279 23.27 -19.14 3.14
N PHE A 280 22.04 -18.66 2.95
CA PHE A 280 21.14 -18.33 4.04
C PHE A 280 20.90 -19.53 4.97
N ASN A 281 21.17 -19.33 6.26
CA ASN A 281 20.94 -20.33 7.30
C ASN A 281 20.50 -19.63 8.58
N TYR A 282 19.28 -19.91 9.02
CA TYR A 282 18.69 -19.32 10.20
C TYR A 282 17.91 -20.40 10.95
N VAL A 283 18.15 -20.50 12.25
CA VAL A 283 17.41 -21.40 13.14
C VAL A 283 16.56 -20.51 14.03
N PRO A 284 15.22 -20.51 13.86
CA PRO A 284 14.34 -19.68 14.69
C PRO A 284 14.26 -20.23 16.12
N ASP A 285 13.96 -19.32 17.06
CA ASP A 285 13.82 -19.59 18.49
C ASP A 285 12.49 -19.00 19.05
N ASP A 286 12.31 -19.12 20.36
CA ASP A 286 11.15 -18.61 21.10
C ASP A 286 11.02 -17.07 21.09
N LYS A 287 12.11 -16.36 20.75
CA LYS A 287 12.15 -14.88 20.68
C LYS A 287 11.91 -14.36 19.26
N THR A 288 11.96 -15.22 18.27
CA THR A 288 11.78 -14.88 16.86
C THR A 288 10.40 -14.27 16.62
N ASP A 289 10.35 -13.11 15.95
CA ASP A 289 9.08 -12.41 15.71
C ASP A 289 8.11 -13.28 14.90
N LYS A 290 6.83 -13.23 15.26
CA LYS A 290 5.75 -13.97 14.60
C LYS A 290 5.68 -13.78 13.09
N TYR A 291 6.04 -12.61 12.55
CA TYR A 291 6.03 -12.40 11.10
C TYR A 291 7.21 -13.10 10.44
N ILE A 292 8.36 -13.18 11.12
CA ILE A 292 9.53 -13.93 10.64
C ILE A 292 9.20 -15.43 10.61
N TRP A 293 8.55 -15.94 11.66
CA TRP A 293 8.02 -17.32 11.67
C TRP A 293 7.12 -17.62 10.47
N ARG A 294 6.14 -16.75 10.21
CA ARG A 294 5.25 -16.87 9.05
C ARG A 294 6.04 -16.84 7.75
N TYR A 295 7.00 -15.91 7.63
CA TYR A 295 7.83 -15.79 6.45
C TYR A 295 8.68 -17.03 6.18
N LEU A 296 9.34 -17.57 7.21
CA LEU A 296 10.11 -18.81 7.12
C LEU A 296 9.27 -19.96 6.58
N SER A 297 8.02 -20.07 7.06
CA SER A 297 7.07 -21.05 6.56
C SER A 297 6.68 -20.79 5.11
N SER A 298 6.25 -19.57 4.78
CA SER A 298 5.75 -19.23 3.44
C SER A 298 6.84 -19.24 2.36
N ALA A 299 8.08 -18.91 2.72
CA ALA A 299 9.24 -18.93 1.83
C ALA A 299 9.96 -20.29 1.79
N ASN A 300 9.44 -21.31 2.50
CA ASN A 300 10.01 -22.66 2.57
C ASN A 300 11.49 -22.66 3.05
N LEU A 301 11.80 -21.88 4.08
CA LEU A 301 13.14 -21.71 4.64
C LEU A 301 13.40 -22.57 5.89
N ILE A 302 12.40 -23.32 6.33
CA ILE A 302 12.50 -24.25 7.46
C ILE A 302 13.25 -25.50 7.00
N LYS A 303 14.38 -25.82 7.64
CA LYS A 303 15.19 -27.00 7.31
C LYS A 303 14.84 -28.18 8.23
N ILE A 304 14.65 -29.34 7.62
CA ILE A 304 14.25 -30.58 8.32
C ILE A 304 15.38 -31.12 9.22
N SER A 305 16.64 -30.74 8.97
CA SER A 305 17.79 -31.10 9.81
C SER A 305 17.73 -30.53 11.22
N ASP A 306 16.87 -29.54 11.47
CA ASP A 306 16.88 -28.75 12.70
C ASP A 306 16.09 -29.43 13.83
N PHE A 307 15.34 -30.50 13.54
CA PHE A 307 14.44 -31.17 14.49
C PHE A 307 15.08 -32.27 15.34
N GLN A 308 16.41 -32.40 15.33
CA GLN A 308 17.11 -33.28 16.30
C GLN A 308 17.16 -32.68 17.71
N ASN A 309 16.91 -31.37 17.84
CA ASN A 309 16.90 -30.66 19.12
C ASN A 309 15.45 -30.48 19.62
N GLU A 310 15.18 -30.97 20.83
CA GLU A 310 13.89 -30.81 21.51
C GLU A 310 13.50 -29.33 21.69
N GLU A 311 14.46 -28.45 21.99
CA GLU A 311 14.22 -27.01 22.12
C GLU A 311 13.72 -26.40 20.80
N THR A 312 14.23 -26.90 19.66
CA THR A 312 13.77 -26.48 18.35
C THR A 312 12.33 -26.93 18.12
N ILE A 313 11.97 -28.18 18.44
CA ILE A 313 10.58 -28.66 18.30
C ILE A 313 9.62 -27.79 19.14
N LEU A 314 9.97 -27.49 20.39
CA LEU A 314 9.16 -26.66 21.29
C LEU A 314 8.91 -25.25 20.72
N ALA A 315 9.92 -24.63 20.10
CA ALA A 315 9.76 -23.31 19.47
C ALA A 315 8.71 -23.33 18.35
N TYR A 316 8.65 -24.41 17.55
CA TYR A 316 7.67 -24.57 16.48
C TYR A 316 6.26 -24.82 17.03
N GLU A 317 6.14 -25.61 18.10
CA GLU A 317 4.85 -25.81 18.79
C GLU A 317 4.31 -24.51 19.36
N GLN A 318 5.17 -23.71 19.99
CA GLN A 318 4.79 -22.40 20.53
C GLN A 318 4.36 -21.45 19.41
N ALA A 319 5.11 -21.38 18.31
CA ALA A 319 4.73 -20.59 17.13
C ALA A 319 3.36 -21.00 16.58
N ALA A 320 3.06 -22.31 16.55
CA ALA A 320 1.76 -22.80 16.12
C ALA A 320 0.62 -22.52 17.11
N GLN A 321 0.91 -22.50 18.42
CA GLN A 321 -0.04 -22.07 19.44
C GLN A 321 -0.39 -20.58 19.29
N GLU A 322 0.59 -19.76 18.90
CA GLU A 322 0.44 -18.31 18.68
C GLU A 322 -0.18 -17.94 17.32
N ASN A 323 -0.50 -18.93 16.48
CA ASN A 323 -0.98 -18.77 15.11
C ASN A 323 0.01 -17.95 14.23
N SER A 324 1.30 -18.10 14.49
CA SER A 324 2.39 -17.62 13.60
C SER A 324 2.94 -18.75 12.73
N PHE A 325 2.64 -20.00 13.06
CA PHE A 325 2.97 -21.17 12.27
C PHE A 325 1.74 -22.08 12.11
N GLU A 326 1.63 -22.75 10.98
CA GLU A 326 0.50 -23.65 10.70
C GLU A 326 0.61 -24.91 11.57
N LYS A 327 -0.44 -25.21 12.35
CA LYS A 327 -0.47 -26.43 13.20
C LYS A 327 -0.31 -27.71 12.38
N SER A 328 -0.76 -27.69 11.13
CA SER A 328 -0.60 -28.79 10.19
C SER A 328 0.86 -29.01 9.80
N GLU A 329 1.67 -27.95 9.72
CA GLU A 329 3.11 -28.02 9.46
C GLU A 329 3.86 -28.60 10.67
N VAL A 330 3.44 -28.29 11.90
CA VAL A 330 3.98 -28.95 13.10
C VAL A 330 3.76 -30.47 13.05
N PHE A 331 2.58 -30.90 12.63
CA PHE A 331 2.29 -32.33 12.49
C PHE A 331 3.22 -33.01 11.47
N LYS A 332 3.59 -32.33 10.38
CA LYS A 332 4.55 -32.88 9.40
C LYS A 332 5.94 -33.08 9.99
N ILE A 333 6.39 -32.20 10.90
CA ILE A 333 7.66 -32.36 11.62
C ILE A 333 7.67 -33.71 12.36
N TYR A 334 6.62 -33.99 13.13
CA TYR A 334 6.49 -35.24 13.88
C TYR A 334 6.37 -36.49 13.02
N LEU A 335 5.84 -36.41 11.79
CA LEU A 335 5.80 -37.54 10.86
C LEU A 335 7.18 -37.89 10.28
N MET A 336 8.15 -36.99 10.38
CA MET A 336 9.50 -37.16 9.84
C MET A 336 10.52 -37.64 10.88
N LEU A 337 10.17 -37.55 12.17
CA LEU A 337 10.93 -38.12 13.30
C LEU A 337 10.62 -39.61 13.45
#